data_AF-A0A7C4CPR4-F1
#
_entry.id   AF-A0A7C4CPR4-F1
#
_cell.length_a   1.000
_cell.length_b   1.000
_cell.length_c   1.000
_cell.angle_alpha   90.00
_cell.angle_beta   90.00
_cell.angle_gamma   90.00
#
_symmetry.space_group_name_H-M   'P 1'
#
loop_
_entity.id
_entity.type
_entity.pdbx_description
1 polymer ?
#
loop_
_entity_poly.entity_id
_entity_poly.type
_entity_poly.pdbx_seq_one_letter_code
_entity_poly.pdbx_strand_id
1 'polypeptide(L)'
;MEGKERIIIVDIDETLFKSRLICRFFRKVAQILFKLSLNLQKPNEELINKLRHYDKVVILTARGVNYWNLTERQLQKHHVHYDEIIMCNYSKLIYTWKKSIVERICPDAWVDDIKSFGVEGYV
;
A
#
# COMPACT_ATOMS: atom_id res chain seq x y z
N MET A 1 -0.87 -20.92 -31.08
CA MET A 1 -0.25 -19.81 -30.34
C MET A 1 -0.75 -19.93 -28.92
N GLU A 2 0.07 -20.43 -28.00
CA GLU A 2 -0.27 -20.38 -26.57
C GLU A 2 -0.46 -18.92 -26.20
N GLY A 3 -1.67 -18.57 -25.75
CA GLY A 3 -2.00 -17.21 -25.36
C GLY A 3 -1.11 -16.81 -24.19
N LYS A 4 -0.35 -15.73 -24.36
CA LYS A 4 0.46 -15.18 -23.26
C LYS A 4 -0.47 -14.72 -22.15
N GLU A 5 -0.28 -15.26 -20.94
CA GLU A 5 -1.02 -14.88 -19.75
C GLU A 5 -0.99 -13.35 -19.56
N ARG A 6 -2.17 -12.75 -19.42
CA ARG A 6 -2.32 -11.30 -19.21
C ARG A 6 -2.38 -11.02 -17.72
N ILE A 7 -1.23 -10.58 -17.19
CA ILE A 7 -1.06 -10.20 -15.80
C ILE A 7 -1.16 -8.68 -15.67
N ILE A 8 -1.88 -8.19 -14.66
CA ILE A 8 -1.88 -6.77 -14.28
C ILE A 8 -1.53 -6.60 -12.81
N ILE A 9 -0.75 -5.56 -12.53
CA ILE A 9 -0.45 -5.09 -11.18
C ILE A 9 -1.13 -3.73 -11.01
N VAL A 10 -1.91 -3.55 -9.95
CA VAL A 10 -2.73 -2.36 -9.77
C VAL A 10 -2.65 -1.84 -8.32
N ASP A 11 -2.51 -0.52 -8.19
CA ASP A 11 -2.56 0.17 -6.89
C ASP A 11 -4.01 0.46 -6.45
N ILE A 12 -4.18 0.76 -5.18
CA ILE A 12 -5.50 0.98 -4.54
C ILE A 12 -5.84 2.46 -4.47
N ASP A 13 -5.05 3.24 -3.72
CA ASP A 13 -5.40 4.61 -3.35
C ASP A 13 -5.19 5.58 -4.52
N GLU A 14 -6.21 6.38 -4.85
CA GLU A 14 -6.25 7.24 -6.05
C GLU A 14 -6.26 6.49 -7.40
N THR A 15 -6.16 5.15 -7.39
CA THR A 15 -6.15 4.30 -8.60
C THR A 15 -7.46 3.53 -8.74
N LEU A 16 -7.69 2.52 -7.88
CA LEU A 16 -8.95 1.79 -7.80
C LEU A 16 -10.02 2.58 -7.03
N PHE A 17 -9.61 3.34 -6.03
CA PHE A 17 -10.52 4.14 -5.21
C PHE A 17 -10.07 5.60 -5.18
N LYS A 18 -10.85 6.47 -5.80
CA LYS A 18 -10.57 7.91 -5.91
C LYS A 18 -11.05 8.63 -4.64
N SER A 19 -10.15 9.35 -3.97
CA SER A 19 -10.53 10.18 -2.82
C SER A 19 -11.37 11.38 -3.26
N ARG A 20 -12.37 11.71 -2.45
CA ARG A 20 -13.02 13.02 -2.52
C ARG A 20 -12.11 14.07 -1.87
N LEU A 21 -12.34 15.36 -2.15
CA LEU A 21 -11.65 16.49 -1.50
C LEU A 21 -11.64 16.35 0.03
N ILE A 22 -12.76 15.94 0.62
CA ILE A 22 -12.89 15.77 2.07
C ILE A 22 -12.03 14.62 2.63
N CYS A 23 -11.86 13.52 1.87
CA CYS A 23 -10.98 12.42 2.25
C CYS A 23 -9.51 12.85 2.33
N ARG A 24 -9.07 13.70 1.38
CA ARG A 24 -7.71 14.24 1.37
C ARG A 24 -7.45 15.14 2.58
N PHE A 25 -8.44 15.92 3.00
CA PHE A 25 -8.37 16.71 4.22
C PHE A 25 -8.23 15.82 5.46
N PHE A 26 -9.12 14.83 5.62
CA PHE A 26 -9.09 13.91 6.76
C PHE A 26 -7.79 13.11 6.88
N ARG A 27 -7.22 12.68 5.75
CA ARG A 27 -5.93 11.97 5.70
C ARG A 27 -4.77 12.79 6.28
N LYS A 28 -4.83 14.11 6.18
CA LYS A 28 -3.78 15.02 6.70
C LYS A 28 -3.88 15.24 8.22
N VAL A 29 -5.04 15.06 8.82
CA VAL A 29 -5.31 15.55 10.18
C VAL A 29 -5.17 14.46 11.25
N ALA A 30 -5.54 13.20 10.99
CA ALA A 30 -5.35 12.13 11.97
C ALA A 30 -5.40 10.71 11.37
N GLN A 31 -4.80 9.74 12.07
CA GLN A 31 -4.85 8.31 11.71
C GLN A 31 -6.27 7.71 11.81
N ILE A 32 -7.08 8.14 12.78
CA ILE A 32 -8.49 7.69 12.90
C ILE A 32 -9.30 8.21 11.71
N LEU A 33 -9.08 9.47 11.33
CA LEU A 33 -9.71 10.11 10.18
C LEU A 33 -9.24 9.49 8.86
N PHE A 34 -8.01 8.97 8.82
CA PHE A 34 -7.54 8.18 7.68
C PHE A 34 -8.39 6.92 7.46
N LYS A 35 -8.70 6.12 8.50
CA LYS A 35 -9.57 4.94 8.36
C LYS A 35 -10.95 5.32 7.81
N LEU A 36 -11.54 6.41 8.31
CA LEU A 36 -12.80 6.93 7.78
C LEU A 36 -12.67 7.40 6.33
N SER A 37 -11.56 8.04 5.97
CA SER A 37 -11.32 8.53 4.61
C SER A 37 -11.32 7.42 3.57
N LEU A 38 -10.80 6.23 3.92
CA LEU A 38 -10.77 5.05 3.05
C LEU A 38 -12.19 4.55 2.75
N ASN A 39 -13.06 4.48 3.77
CA ASN A 39 -14.46 4.07 3.61
C ASN A 39 -15.28 5.03 2.74
N LEU A 40 -14.82 6.28 2.58
CA LEU A 40 -15.49 7.34 1.82
C LEU A 40 -14.98 7.48 0.37
N GLN A 41 -13.91 6.77 0.00
CA GLN A 41 -13.40 6.79 -1.38
C GLN A 41 -14.45 6.22 -2.36
N LYS A 42 -14.47 6.75 -3.58
CA LYS A 42 -15.36 6.25 -4.64
C LYS A 42 -14.62 5.21 -5.50
N PRO A 43 -15.26 4.09 -5.87
CA PRO A 43 -14.68 3.13 -6.79
C PRO A 43 -14.47 3.76 -8.18
N ASN A 44 -13.40 3.36 -8.85
CA ASN A 44 -13.15 3.63 -10.25
C ASN A 44 -13.73 2.49 -11.10
N GLU A 45 -15.04 2.55 -11.33
CA GLU A 45 -15.82 1.47 -11.97
C GLU A 45 -15.25 1.05 -13.34
N GLU A 46 -14.75 2.00 -14.13
CA GLU A 46 -14.13 1.72 -15.43
C GLU A 46 -12.90 0.81 -15.27
N LEU A 47 -12.03 1.12 -14.31
CA LEU A 47 -10.84 0.32 -14.06
C LEU A 47 -11.20 -1.04 -13.48
N ILE A 48 -12.13 -1.09 -12.53
CA ILE A 48 -12.59 -2.34 -11.92
C ILE A 48 -13.17 -3.29 -12.98
N ASN A 49 -13.95 -2.77 -13.93
CA ASN A 49 -14.47 -3.58 -15.03
C ASN A 49 -13.36 -4.06 -15.96
N LYS A 50 -12.34 -3.22 -16.25
CA LYS A 50 -11.17 -3.61 -17.04
C LYS A 50 -10.38 -4.76 -16.41
N LEU A 51 -10.28 -4.82 -15.09
CA LEU A 51 -9.55 -5.89 -14.38
C LEU A 51 -10.11 -7.29 -14.67
N ARG A 52 -11.40 -7.41 -14.96
CA ARG A 52 -12.05 -8.71 -15.28
C ARG A 52 -11.55 -9.34 -16.57
N HIS A 53 -10.84 -8.58 -17.40
CA HIS A 53 -10.27 -9.07 -18.66
C HIS A 53 -8.82 -9.53 -18.52
N TYR A 54 -8.25 -9.53 -17.32
CA TYR A 54 -6.91 -10.06 -17.05
C TYR A 54 -7.01 -11.44 -16.45
N ASP A 55 -6.05 -12.30 -16.79
CA ASP A 55 -5.99 -13.67 -16.31
C ASP A 55 -5.48 -13.71 -14.86
N LYS A 56 -4.61 -12.75 -14.50
CA LYS A 56 -4.11 -12.54 -13.15
C LYS A 56 -4.08 -11.06 -12.77
N VAL A 57 -4.58 -10.74 -11.58
CA VAL A 57 -4.65 -9.40 -11.01
C VAL A 57 -3.96 -9.40 -9.64
N VAL A 58 -2.83 -8.69 -9.56
CA VAL A 58 -2.08 -8.47 -8.32
C VAL A 58 -2.34 -7.05 -7.82
N ILE A 59 -2.82 -6.93 -6.59
CA ILE A 59 -2.94 -5.64 -5.92
C ILE A 59 -1.62 -5.31 -5.23
N LEU A 60 -1.01 -4.18 -5.56
CA LEU A 60 0.20 -3.69 -4.91
C LEU A 60 -0.09 -2.36 -4.23
N THR A 61 -0.02 -2.30 -2.90
CA THR A 61 -0.42 -1.10 -2.16
C THR A 61 0.63 -0.61 -1.16
N ALA A 62 0.77 0.70 -1.05
CA ALA A 62 1.58 1.37 -0.02
C ALA A 62 0.97 1.31 1.39
N ARG A 63 -0.27 0.79 1.54
CA ARG A 63 -0.90 0.62 2.85
C ARG A 63 -0.09 -0.38 3.70
N GLY A 64 0.02 -0.09 5.00
CA GLY A 64 0.65 -0.99 5.96
C GLY A 64 -0.21 -2.22 6.26
N VAL A 65 0.44 -3.31 6.70
CA VAL A 65 -0.20 -4.58 7.06
C VAL A 65 -1.29 -4.45 8.14
N ASN A 66 -1.18 -3.43 9.00
CA ASN A 66 -2.22 -3.09 9.99
C ASN A 66 -3.55 -2.63 9.37
N TYR A 67 -3.58 -2.36 8.07
CA TYR A 67 -4.78 -2.03 7.30
C TYR A 67 -5.28 -3.19 6.42
N TRP A 68 -4.75 -4.41 6.59
CA TRP A 68 -5.13 -5.59 5.79
C TRP A 68 -6.65 -5.80 5.76
N ASN A 69 -7.26 -6.03 6.93
CA ASN A 69 -8.70 -6.31 7.04
C ASN A 69 -9.57 -5.21 6.46
N LEU A 70 -9.14 -3.95 6.58
CA LEU A 70 -9.89 -2.82 6.03
C LEU A 70 -9.75 -2.74 4.50
N THR A 71 -8.57 -3.04 3.99
CA THR A 71 -8.29 -3.09 2.54
C THR A 71 -9.07 -4.22 1.88
N GLU A 72 -9.04 -5.41 2.46
CA GLU A 72 -9.78 -6.57 1.97
C GLU A 72 -11.30 -6.30 1.96
N ARG A 73 -11.86 -5.78 3.05
CA ARG A 73 -13.29 -5.39 3.11
C ARG A 73 -13.66 -4.35 2.05
N GLN A 74 -12.79 -3.37 1.78
CA GLN A 74 -13.03 -2.37 0.75
C GLN A 74 -13.09 -3.02 -0.65
N LEU A 75 -12.16 -3.92 -0.96
CA LEU A 75 -12.13 -4.65 -2.23
C LEU A 75 -13.37 -5.53 -2.40
N GLN A 76 -13.75 -6.27 -1.35
CA GLN A 76 -14.96 -7.11 -1.33
C GLN A 76 -16.24 -6.30 -1.52
N LYS A 77 -16.40 -5.18 -0.80
CA LYS A 77 -17.55 -4.28 -0.90
C LYS A 77 -17.78 -3.78 -2.33
N HIS A 78 -16.71 -3.60 -3.09
CA HIS A 78 -16.75 -3.09 -4.47
C HIS A 78 -16.53 -4.20 -5.52
N HIS A 79 -16.63 -5.48 -5.12
CA HIS A 79 -16.52 -6.64 -6.01
C HIS A 79 -15.28 -6.61 -6.91
N VAL A 80 -14.14 -6.16 -6.36
CA VAL A 80 -12.86 -6.15 -7.07
C VAL A 80 -12.29 -7.57 -7.06
N HIS A 81 -12.10 -8.17 -8.24
CA HIS A 81 -11.41 -9.44 -8.41
C HIS A 81 -9.89 -9.25 -8.28
N TYR A 82 -9.23 -10.10 -7.51
CA TYR A 82 -7.78 -10.15 -7.39
C TYR A 82 -7.30 -11.55 -6.96
N ASP A 83 -6.09 -11.89 -7.35
CA ASP A 83 -5.43 -13.15 -7.01
C ASP A 83 -4.49 -13.00 -5.81
N GLU A 84 -3.87 -11.83 -5.66
CA GLU A 84 -2.89 -11.56 -4.61
C GLU A 84 -2.93 -10.09 -4.16
N ILE A 85 -2.69 -9.85 -2.86
CA ILE A 85 -2.46 -8.51 -2.31
C ILE A 85 -1.07 -8.45 -1.69
N ILE A 86 -0.24 -7.58 -2.22
CA ILE A 86 1.08 -7.26 -1.69
C ILE A 86 0.98 -5.89 -0.99
N MET A 87 1.08 -5.91 0.35
CA MET A 87 1.09 -4.70 1.18
C MET A 87 2.52 -4.24 1.49
N CYS A 88 2.74 -2.93 1.45
CA CYS A 88 4.03 -2.35 1.79
C CYS A 88 4.29 -2.43 3.31
N ASN A 89 5.40 -3.07 3.68
CA ASN A 89 5.96 -2.89 5.01
C ASN A 89 6.72 -1.54 5.04
N TYR A 90 5.96 -0.46 5.19
CA TYR A 90 6.47 0.91 5.09
C TYR A 90 7.64 1.17 6.05
N SER A 91 7.57 0.65 7.28
CA SER A 91 8.66 0.73 8.25
C SER A 91 9.92 0.02 7.75
N LYS A 92 9.79 -1.20 7.18
CA LYS A 92 10.94 -1.91 6.58
C LYS A 92 11.48 -1.19 5.35
N LEU A 93 10.63 -0.60 4.51
CA LEU A 93 11.04 0.17 3.35
C LEU A 93 11.85 1.41 3.76
N ILE A 94 11.32 2.21 4.69
CA ILE A 94 12.03 3.37 5.25
C ILE A 94 13.35 2.93 5.88
N TYR A 95 13.32 1.88 6.71
CA TYR A 95 14.52 1.36 7.37
C TYR A 95 15.58 0.94 6.35
N THR A 96 15.20 0.17 5.32
CA THR A 96 16.12 -0.30 4.28
C THR A 96 16.72 0.87 3.50
N TRP A 97 15.89 1.86 3.14
CA TRP A 97 16.36 3.07 2.48
C TRP A 97 17.32 3.88 3.36
N LYS A 98 16.96 4.19 4.62
CA LYS A 98 17.83 4.89 5.58
C LYS A 98 19.16 4.16 5.77
N LYS A 99 19.12 2.84 6.00
CA LYS A 99 20.29 1.98 6.16
C LYS A 99 21.23 2.08 4.96
N SER A 100 20.69 2.01 3.74
CA SER A 100 21.50 2.11 2.50
C SER A 100 22.24 3.44 2.36
N ILE A 101 21.66 4.54 2.87
CA ILE A 101 22.29 5.86 2.86
C ILE A 101 23.38 5.96 3.94
N VAL A 102 23.09 5.44 5.13
CA VAL A 102 24.05 5.36 6.24
C VAL A 102 25.28 4.55 5.84
N GLU A 103 25.09 3.35 5.30
CA GLU A 103 26.18 2.47 4.83
C GLU A 103 27.06 3.16 3.78
N ARG A 104 26.48 4.04 2.95
CA ARG A 104 27.20 4.79 1.93
C ARG A 104 28.01 5.96 2.50
N ILE A 105 27.55 6.58 3.60
CA ILE A 105 28.15 7.81 4.13
C ILE A 105 29.05 7.53 5.32
N CYS A 106 28.52 6.86 6.35
CA CYS A 106 29.22 6.53 7.59
C CYS A 106 28.47 5.40 8.32
N PRO A 107 28.84 4.13 8.10
CA PRO A 107 28.16 2.98 8.73
C PRO A 107 28.26 2.96 10.25
N ASP A 108 29.28 3.62 10.83
CA ASP A 108 29.61 3.56 12.25
C ASP A 108 28.91 4.62 13.11
N ALA A 109 28.10 5.50 12.51
CA ALA A 109 27.44 6.60 13.20
C ALA A 109 25.96 6.73 12.78
N TRP A 110 25.12 5.82 13.31
CA TRP A 110 23.69 5.83 13.04
C TRP A 110 22.86 5.74 14.31
N VAL A 111 22.09 6.80 14.58
CA VAL A 111 21.12 6.87 15.67
C VAL A 111 19.74 7.09 15.07
N ASP A 112 18.80 6.18 15.32
CA ASP A 112 17.43 6.24 14.80
C ASP A 112 16.42 5.98 15.91
N ASP A 113 15.30 6.70 15.86
CA ASP A 113 14.17 6.52 16.77
C ASP A 113 13.25 5.37 16.34
N ILE A 114 13.49 4.76 15.17
CA ILE A 114 12.92 3.48 14.74
C ILE A 114 13.51 2.36 15.62
N LYS A 115 13.07 2.32 16.89
CA LYS A 115 13.22 1.15 17.74
C LYS A 115 12.46 -0.01 17.09
N SER A 116 12.99 -1.22 17.24
CA SER A 116 12.34 -2.52 16.98
C SER A 116 12.35 -3.08 15.55
N PHE A 117 13.52 -3.59 15.13
CA PHE A 117 13.59 -4.80 14.28
C PHE A 117 14.56 -5.87 14.80
N GLY A 118 14.88 -5.86 16.10
CA GLY A 118 15.70 -6.93 16.71
C GLY A 118 17.15 -6.98 16.22
N VAL A 119 17.66 -5.91 15.62
CA VAL A 119 19.08 -5.75 15.32
C VAL A 119 19.65 -4.87 16.43
N GLU A 120 20.36 -5.48 17.37
CA GLU A 120 21.27 -4.76 18.25
C GLU A 120 22.32 -4.07 17.36
N GLY A 121 22.24 -2.75 17.29
CA GLY A 121 23.17 -1.90 16.57
C GLY A 121 23.15 -0.56 17.28
N TYR A 122 24.35 -0.10 17.64
CA TYR A 122 24.68 0.81 18.72
C TYR A 122 23.93 2.16 18.74
N VAL A 123 23.88 2.72 19.95
CA VAL A 123 23.52 4.12 20.27
C VAL A 123 24.36 5.10 19.46
#